data_AF-A0A933F367-F1
#
_entry.id   AF-A0A933F367-F1
#
_cell.length_a   1.000
_cell.length_b   1.000
_cell.length_c   1.000
_cell.angle_alpha   90.00
_cell.angle_beta   90.00
_cell.angle_gamma   90.00
#
_symmetry.space_group_name_H-M   'P 1'
#
loop_
_entity.id
_entity.type
_entity.pdbx_description
1 polymer ?
#
loop_
_entity_poly.entity_id
_entity_poly.type
_entity_poly.pdbx_seq_one_letter_code
_entity_poly.pdbx_strand_id
1 'polypeptide(L)'
;MQQLALVREMLARLETKLRENDPDRVPKEDDQGLRTALQGIGDERLTRFTLGYAVCVRGLTAPLASGSWKRELAEEVDEAHRRVLARLGTLERLAGSSLGRLLLRLQGRLRWIIARPRRLQGPFSPEEDGNLRRPA
;
A
#
# COMPACT_ATOMS: atom_id res chain seq x y z
N MET A 1 4.62 9.89 -12.42
CA MET A 1 3.49 10.77 -12.76
C MET A 1 2.22 9.97 -13.00
N GLN A 2 2.15 9.05 -13.98
CA GLN A 2 0.98 8.19 -14.20
C GLN A 2 0.51 7.42 -12.95
N GLN A 3 1.42 6.90 -12.14
CA GLN A 3 1.05 6.17 -10.91
C GLN A 3 0.41 7.05 -9.83
N LEU A 4 0.79 8.33 -9.72
CA LEU A 4 0.14 9.27 -8.78
C LEU A 4 -1.30 9.58 -9.23
N ALA A 5 -1.49 9.76 -10.54
CA ALA A 5 -2.82 9.95 -11.12
C ALA A 5 -3.71 8.71 -10.93
N LEU A 6 -3.17 7.51 -11.14
CA LEU A 6 -3.88 6.25 -10.89
C LEU A 6 -4.29 6.12 -9.42
N VAL A 7 -3.39 6.39 -8.46
CA VAL A 7 -3.76 6.36 -7.02
C VAL A 7 -4.87 7.36 -6.72
N ARG A 8 -4.81 8.57 -7.30
CA ARG A 8 -5.85 9.59 -7.12
C ARG A 8 -7.21 9.16 -7.68
N GLU A 9 -7.22 8.55 -8.86
CA GLU A 9 -8.43 8.01 -9.48
C GLU A 9 -9.02 6.89 -8.63
N MET A 10 -8.19 5.98 -8.11
CA MET A 10 -8.64 4.88 -7.27
C MET A 10 -9.17 5.36 -5.91
N LEU A 11 -8.57 6.41 -5.34
CA LEU A 11 -9.09 7.06 -4.13
C LEU A 11 -10.44 7.75 -4.37
N ALA A 12 -10.60 8.44 -5.50
CA ALA A 12 -11.87 9.06 -5.86
C ALA A 12 -12.98 8.00 -6.01
N ARG A 13 -12.68 6.85 -6.62
CA ARG A 13 -13.62 5.73 -6.73
C ARG A 13 -14.01 5.16 -5.36
N LEU A 14 -13.06 5.06 -4.42
CA LEU A 14 -13.33 4.63 -3.04
C LEU A 14 -14.24 5.64 -2.31
N GLU A 15 -14.03 6.94 -2.51
CA GLU A 15 -14.85 8.00 -1.92
C GLU A 15 -16.29 8.00 -2.48
N THR A 16 -16.46 7.83 -3.80
CA THR A 16 -17.78 7.69 -4.42
C THR A 16 -18.55 6.51 -3.84
N LYS A 17 -17.90 5.35 -3.71
CA LYS A 17 -18.52 4.14 -3.16
C LYS A 17 -18.88 4.28 -1.67
N LEU A 18 -18.09 5.05 -0.91
CA LEU A 18 -18.42 5.40 0.48
C LEU A 18 -19.73 6.19 0.56
N ARG A 19 -19.94 7.14 -0.36
CA ARG A 19 -21.17 7.94 -0.43
C ARG A 19 -22.38 7.14 -0.89
N GLU A 20 -22.19 6.20 -1.79
CA GLU A 20 -23.27 5.34 -2.31
C GLU A 20 -23.75 4.31 -1.28
N ASN A 21 -22.98 4.05 -0.22
CA ASN A 21 -23.33 3.16 0.90
C ASN A 21 -23.76 1.76 0.42
N ASP A 22 -23.11 1.28 -0.66
CA ASP A 22 -23.40 0.00 -1.32
C ASP A 22 -22.48 -1.10 -0.74
N PRO A 23 -22.97 -1.95 0.18
CA PRO A 23 -22.15 -2.98 0.83
C PRO A 23 -21.82 -4.17 -0.09
N ASP A 24 -22.52 -4.34 -1.21
CA ASP A 24 -22.34 -5.49 -2.11
C ASP A 24 -21.12 -5.33 -3.05
N ARG A 25 -20.55 -4.12 -3.12
CA ARG A 25 -19.39 -3.78 -3.95
C ARG A 25 -18.13 -3.49 -3.13
N VAL A 26 -17.75 -4.39 -2.22
CA VAL A 26 -16.43 -4.33 -1.58
C VAL A 26 -15.34 -4.63 -2.63
N PRO A 27 -14.44 -3.68 -2.95
CA PRO A 27 -13.61 -3.78 -4.14
C PRO A 27 -12.39 -4.67 -3.87
N LYS A 28 -12.56 -5.97 -4.04
CA LYS A 28 -11.44 -6.92 -4.01
C LYS A 28 -10.49 -6.74 -5.21
N GLU A 29 -11.00 -6.24 -6.34
CA GLU A 29 -10.23 -6.05 -7.59
C GLU A 29 -9.44 -4.73 -7.62
N ASP A 30 -9.92 -3.65 -6.99
CA ASP A 30 -9.19 -2.36 -6.94
C ASP A 30 -7.96 -2.44 -6.00
N ASP A 31 -7.92 -3.38 -5.05
CA ASP A 31 -6.81 -3.51 -4.10
C ASP A 31 -5.47 -3.85 -4.76
N GLN A 32 -5.49 -4.72 -5.76
CA GLN A 32 -4.25 -5.18 -6.41
C GLN A 32 -3.68 -4.08 -7.31
N GLY A 33 -4.53 -3.37 -8.05
CA GLY A 33 -4.13 -2.20 -8.83
C GLY A 33 -3.56 -1.10 -7.94
N LEU A 34 -4.22 -0.83 -6.80
CA LEU A 34 -3.80 0.17 -5.83
C LEU A 34 -2.45 -0.19 -5.21
N ARG A 35 -2.28 -1.44 -4.78
CA ARG A 35 -0.98 -1.94 -4.27
C ARG A 35 0.11 -1.83 -5.31
N THR A 36 -0.16 -2.19 -6.56
CA THR A 36 0.82 -2.10 -7.66
C THR A 36 1.22 -0.65 -7.93
N ALA A 37 0.26 0.28 -7.96
CA ALA A 37 0.51 1.70 -8.15
C ALA A 37 1.32 2.30 -6.98
N LEU A 38 0.96 1.96 -5.74
CA LEU A 38 1.68 2.38 -4.52
C LEU A 38 3.11 1.83 -4.48
N GLN A 39 3.31 0.56 -4.85
CA GLN A 39 4.64 -0.06 -4.96
C GLN A 39 5.51 0.64 -6.00
N GLY A 40 4.90 1.04 -7.11
CA GLY A 40 5.55 1.81 -8.19
C GLY A 40 6.00 3.20 -7.73
N ILE A 41 5.18 3.90 -6.94
CA ILE A 41 5.55 5.18 -6.32
C ILE A 41 6.69 4.97 -5.31
N GLY A 42 6.59 3.88 -4.54
CA GLY A 42 7.60 3.47 -3.57
C GLY A 42 7.68 4.34 -2.33
N ASP A 43 6.62 5.09 -2.03
CA ASP A 43 6.50 5.88 -0.80
C ASP A 43 5.82 5.05 0.29
N GLU A 44 6.58 4.66 1.30
CA GLU A 44 6.08 3.79 2.37
C GLU A 44 5.00 4.46 3.23
N ARG A 45 5.11 5.78 3.44
CA ARG A 45 4.12 6.54 4.20
C ARG A 45 2.80 6.61 3.46
N LEU A 46 2.82 6.95 2.16
CA LEU A 46 1.63 6.93 1.31
C LEU A 46 1.01 5.53 1.28
N THR A 47 1.83 4.49 1.16
CA THR A 47 1.36 3.09 1.18
C THR A 47 0.64 2.79 2.49
N ARG A 48 1.25 3.12 3.63
CA ARG A 48 0.68 2.90 4.96
C ARG A 48 -0.63 3.65 5.15
N PHE A 49 -0.68 4.93 4.78
CA PHE A 49 -1.90 5.74 4.90
C PHE A 49 -3.02 5.22 4.00
N THR A 50 -2.69 4.84 2.77
CA THR A 50 -3.69 4.36 1.79
C THR A 50 -4.26 3.00 2.20
N LEU A 51 -3.42 2.09 2.73
CA LEU A 51 -3.87 0.82 3.27
C LEU A 51 -4.72 1.00 4.54
N GLY A 52 -4.32 1.91 5.44
CA GLY A 52 -5.12 2.26 6.62
C GLY A 52 -6.50 2.78 6.24
N TYR A 53 -6.56 3.73 5.31
CA TYR A 53 -7.82 4.25 4.76
C TYR A 53 -8.69 3.13 4.16
N ALA A 54 -8.13 2.25 3.33
CA ALA A 54 -8.88 1.14 2.74
C ALA A 54 -9.44 0.14 3.77
N VAL A 55 -8.76 -0.05 4.91
CA VAL A 55 -9.26 -0.88 6.02
C VAL A 55 -10.43 -0.19 6.72
N CYS A 56 -10.29 1.10 7.05
CA CYS A 56 -11.36 1.85 7.72
C CYS A 56 -12.62 1.95 6.83
N VAL A 57 -12.46 2.14 5.51
CA VAL A 57 -13.58 2.13 4.54
C VAL A 57 -14.33 0.79 4.55
N ARG A 58 -13.61 -0.35 4.59
CA ARG A 58 -14.26 -1.68 4.68
C ARG A 58 -14.98 -1.90 5.99
N GLY A 59 -14.45 -1.36 7.09
CA GLY A 59 -15.11 -1.44 8.39
C GLY A 59 -16.42 -0.65 8.43
N LEU A 60 -16.48 0.48 7.72
CA LEU A 60 -17.70 1.29 7.59
C LEU A 60 -18.78 0.59 6.76
N THR A 61 -18.36 -0.04 5.66
CA THR A 61 -19.28 -0.76 4.75
C THR A 61 -19.62 -2.17 5.24
N ALA A 62 -19.06 -2.62 6.37
CA ALA A 62 -19.36 -3.93 6.91
C ALA A 62 -20.83 -4.02 7.39
N PRO A 63 -21.56 -5.09 7.01
CA PRO A 63 -22.99 -5.22 7.32
C PRO A 63 -23.29 -5.37 8.81
N LEU A 64 -22.32 -5.79 9.62
CA LEU A 64 -22.49 -6.09 11.05
C LEU A 64 -22.01 -4.96 12.00
N ALA A 65 -21.56 -3.82 11.48
CA ALA A 65 -21.08 -2.72 12.33
C ALA A 65 -22.26 -1.98 12.99
N SER A 66 -22.20 -1.79 14.32
CA SER A 66 -23.20 -1.03 15.07
C SER A 66 -23.20 0.45 14.65
N GLY A 67 -24.33 1.14 14.82
CA GLY A 67 -24.46 2.55 14.42
C GLY A 67 -23.48 3.50 15.13
N SER A 68 -23.12 3.22 16.39
CA SER A 68 -22.10 3.98 17.13
C SER A 68 -20.69 3.71 16.61
N TRP A 69 -20.37 2.43 16.35
CA TRP A 69 -19.09 2.03 15.76
C TRP A 69 -18.89 2.66 14.38
N LYS A 70 -19.94 2.68 13.54
CA LYS A 70 -19.89 3.35 12.23
C LYS A 70 -19.61 4.85 12.35
N ARG A 71 -20.11 5.51 13.40
CA ARG A 71 -19.91 6.96 13.59
C ARG A 71 -18.46 7.27 13.98
N GLU A 72 -17.90 6.50 14.91
CA GLU A 72 -16.49 6.61 15.33
C GLU A 72 -15.54 6.27 14.17
N LEU A 73 -15.85 5.21 13.41
CA LEU A 73 -15.05 4.81 12.25
C LEU A 73 -15.14 5.84 11.10
N ALA A 74 -16.23 6.60 10.98
CA ALA A 74 -16.35 7.66 9.97
C ALA A 74 -15.35 8.79 10.20
N GLU A 75 -15.16 9.20 11.46
CA GLU A 75 -14.17 10.21 11.83
C GLU A 75 -12.74 9.72 11.54
N GLU A 76 -12.45 8.45 11.82
CA GLU A 76 -11.16 7.83 11.48
C GLU A 76 -10.93 7.75 9.96
N VAL A 77 -11.98 7.44 9.18
CA VAL A 77 -11.91 7.39 7.71
C VAL A 77 -11.59 8.76 7.14
N ASP A 78 -12.23 9.83 7.62
CA ASP A 78 -11.99 11.19 7.16
C ASP A 78 -10.56 11.67 7.50
N GLU A 79 -10.08 11.36 8.70
CA GLU A 79 -8.70 11.67 9.09
C GLU A 79 -7.67 10.88 8.27
N ALA A 80 -7.92 9.59 8.05
CA ALA A 80 -7.07 8.76 7.18
C ALA A 80 -7.06 9.29 5.74
N HIS A 81 -8.22 9.70 5.21
CA HIS A 81 -8.34 10.29 3.88
C HIS A 81 -7.53 11.59 3.75
N ARG A 82 -7.65 12.49 4.73
CA ARG A 82 -6.87 13.75 4.77
C ARG A 82 -5.37 13.49 4.76
N ARG A 83 -4.88 12.49 5.50
CA ARG A 83 -3.45 12.11 5.51
C ARG A 83 -2.98 11.59 4.16
N VAL A 84 -3.79 10.76 3.49
CA VAL A 84 -3.50 10.26 2.15
C VAL A 84 -3.39 11.43 1.17
N LEU A 85 -4.39 12.32 1.13
CA LEU A 85 -4.40 13.48 0.22
C LEU A 85 -3.23 14.43 0.48
N ALA A 86 -2.92 14.73 1.74
CA ALA A 86 -1.80 15.59 2.09
C ALA A 86 -0.47 15.02 1.59
N ARG A 87 -0.25 13.70 1.76
CA ARG A 87 0.97 13.05 1.28
C ARG A 87 1.02 13.01 -0.25
N LEU A 88 -0.10 12.68 -0.88
CA LEU A 88 -0.22 12.61 -2.33
C LEU A 88 0.06 13.97 -2.97
N GLY A 89 -0.54 15.05 -2.46
CA GLY A 89 -0.28 16.42 -2.91
C GLY A 89 1.18 16.87 -2.69
N THR A 90 1.82 16.42 -1.61
CA THR A 90 3.26 16.66 -1.40
C THR A 90 4.11 15.99 -2.49
N LEU A 91 3.79 14.75 -2.84
CA LEU A 91 4.48 14.01 -3.89
C LEU A 91 4.22 14.60 -5.29
N GLU A 92 3.00 15.06 -5.56
CA GLU A 92 2.67 15.78 -6.80
C GLU A 92 3.48 17.07 -6.93
N ARG A 93 3.60 17.87 -5.86
CA ARG A 93 4.43 19.08 -5.84
C ARG A 93 5.90 18.77 -6.09
N LEU A 94 6.43 17.73 -5.44
CA LEU A 94 7.81 17.28 -5.67
C LEU A 94 8.02 16.82 -7.11
N ALA A 95 7.05 16.11 -7.69
CA ALA A 95 7.12 15.66 -9.07
C ALA A 95 7.01 16.81 -10.10
N GLY A 96 6.39 17.93 -9.72
CA GLY A 96 6.35 19.17 -10.52
C GLY A 96 7.66 19.96 -10.55
N SER A 97 8.56 19.75 -9.58
CA SER A 97 9.85 20.44 -9.49
C SER A 97 11.00 19.62 -10.10
N SER A 98 12.00 20.28 -10.70
CA SER A 98 13.24 19.62 -11.16
C SER A 98 14.01 18.98 -9.99
N LEU A 99 14.16 19.71 -8.88
CA LEU A 99 14.82 19.23 -7.67
C LEU A 99 14.02 18.09 -7.01
N GLY A 100 12.69 18.23 -6.94
CA GLY A 100 11.83 17.20 -6.38
C GLY A 100 11.83 15.90 -7.20
N ARG A 101 11.89 15.98 -8.54
CA ARG A 101 12.08 14.80 -9.40
C ARG A 101 13.42 14.11 -9.15
N LEU A 102 14.49 14.86 -8.90
CA LEU A 102 15.79 14.29 -8.55
C LEU A 102 15.73 13.56 -7.21
N LEU A 103 15.13 14.17 -6.19
CA LEU A 103 14.94 13.57 -4.86
C LEU A 103 14.14 12.26 -4.94
N LEU A 104 13.04 12.24 -5.69
CA LEU A 104 12.24 11.02 -5.90
C LEU A 104 13.04 9.91 -6.59
N ARG A 105 13.88 10.26 -7.58
CA ARG A 105 14.77 9.30 -8.25
C ARG A 105 15.84 8.76 -7.30
N LEU A 106 16.44 9.62 -6.46
CA LEU A 106 17.42 9.22 -5.46
C LEU A 106 16.80 8.29 -4.43
N GLN A 107 15.60 8.60 -3.94
CA GLN A 107 14.86 7.75 -3.02
C GLN A 107 14.57 6.36 -3.63
N GLY A 108 14.15 6.31 -4.90
CA GLY A 108 13.96 5.05 -5.63
C GLY A 108 15.26 4.23 -5.78
N ARG A 109 16.39 4.89 -6.05
CA ARG A 109 17.71 4.23 -6.13
C ARG A 109 18.20 3.75 -4.76
N LEU A 110 18.04 4.55 -3.71
CA LEU A 110 18.39 4.16 -2.34
C LEU A 110 17.59 2.94 -1.91
N ARG A 111 16.29 2.92 -2.23
CA ARG A 111 15.44 1.75 -1.98
C ARG A 111 15.96 0.51 -2.70
N TRP A 112 16.42 0.63 -3.94
CA TRP A 112 16.96 -0.52 -4.68
C TRP A 112 18.24 -1.08 -4.04
N ILE A 113 19.06 -0.19 -3.45
CA ILE A 113 20.29 -0.57 -2.74
C ILE A 113 19.96 -1.24 -1.39
N ILE A 114 18.98 -0.71 -0.65
CA ILE A 114 18.58 -1.23 0.67
C ILE A 114 17.73 -2.50 0.53
N ALA A 115 16.82 -2.54 -0.43
CA ALA A 115 15.96 -3.68 -0.75
C ALA A 115 16.68 -4.70 -1.65
N ARG A 116 18.00 -4.61 -1.81
CA ARG A 116 18.79 -5.59 -2.53
C ARG A 116 18.44 -6.97 -1.95
N PRO A 117 17.81 -7.85 -2.73
CA PRO A 117 17.32 -9.11 -2.19
C PRO A 117 18.54 -9.87 -1.68
N ARG A 118 18.43 -10.47 -0.50
CA ARG A 118 19.38 -11.44 0.07
C ARG A 118 19.47 -12.72 -0.79
N ARG A 119 19.50 -12.63 -2.13
CA ARG A 119 19.81 -13.73 -3.07
C ARG A 119 21.31 -14.04 -3.12
N LEU A 120 21.99 -13.95 -1.97
CA LEU A 120 23.37 -14.41 -1.78
C LEU A 120 23.51 -15.28 -0.52
N GLN A 121 22.40 -15.76 0.05
CA GLN A 121 22.44 -16.96 0.87
C GLN A 121 22.07 -18.12 -0.06
N GLY A 122 23.10 -18.69 -0.69
CA GLY A 122 22.98 -19.89 -1.50
C GLY A 122 22.39 -21.05 -0.68
N PRO A 123 21.89 -22.09 -1.35
CA PRO A 123 21.31 -23.23 -0.68
C PRO A 123 22.41 -23.92 0.16
N PHE A 124 22.27 -23.93 1.47
CA PHE A 124 22.87 -24.99 2.27
C PHE A 124 22.06 -26.26 1.96
N SER A 125 22.54 -27.03 0.99
CA SER A 125 22.17 -28.43 0.80
C SER A 125 23.21 -29.27 1.54
N PRO A 126 22.86 -30.01 2.60
CA PRO A 126 23.69 -31.07 3.14
C PRO A 126 23.11 -32.43 2.73
N GLU A 127 23.20 -32.73 1.45
CA GLU A 127 23.22 -34.08 0.87
C GLU A 127 24.36 -33.97 -0.15
N GLU A 128 25.48 -34.69 -0.12
CA GLU A 128 25.84 -35.99 0.44
C GLU A 128 27.36 -36.00 0.77
N ASP A 129 27.73 -36.57 1.91
CA ASP A 129 29.00 -37.29 2.15
C ASP A 129 28.99 -37.67 3.64
N GLY A 130 29.07 -38.91 4.10
CA GLY A 130 29.20 -40.20 3.48
C GLY A 130 29.20 -41.19 4.64
N ASN A 131 28.59 -42.36 4.44
CA ASN A 131 29.05 -43.63 4.99
C ASN A 131 29.58 -43.65 6.44
N LEU A 132 28.77 -44.13 7.41
CA LEU A 132 29.19 -45.15 8.39
C LEU A 132 28.10 -45.45 9.44
N ARG A 133 27.68 -46.72 9.44
CA ARG A 133 27.16 -47.54 10.57
C ARG A 133 25.67 -47.45 10.93
N ARG A 134 24.91 -48.40 10.36
CA ARG A 134 24.12 -49.36 11.18
C ARG A 134 25.05 -50.49 11.66
N PRO A 135 24.64 -51.44 12.53
CA PRO A 135 23.40 -51.59 13.30
C PRO A 135 23.63 -51.94 14.79
N ALA A 136 22.57 -51.86 15.61
CA ALA A 136 21.98 -52.95 16.41
C ALA A 136 21.05 -52.35 17.47
#